data_AF-A0A9P9GSG5-F1
#
_entry.id   AF-A0A9P9GSG5-F1
#
_cell.length_a   1.000
_cell.length_b   1.000
_cell.length_c   1.000
_cell.angle_alpha   90.00
_cell.angle_beta   90.00
_cell.angle_gamma   90.00
#
_symmetry.space_group_name_H-M   'P 1'
#
loop_
_entity.id
_entity.type
_entity.pdbx_description
1 polymer ?
#
loop_
_entity_poly.entity_id
_entity_poly.type
_entity_poly.pdbx_seq_one_letter_code
_entity_poly.pdbx_strand_id
1 'polypeptide(L)'
;EEEEDEEEEEEEEEEEEEEEEEEEEEEEEEEEEEEEEEEGNNSEDEDPNAHFIQPPPPPPPQDPKADLILQFCLFMATEDFADGNSKSTMLVYFSATCGLTSPMGADFLRPAQFTSFLSSLIYCTRLLIMESVLPRFSHDYIGLLQRPQYGQLDILNDIRKNKMCDGTLSPLGEFISLAAYGQSLRRSEGPTIQF
;
A
#
# COMPACT_ATOMS: atom_id res chain seq x y z
N GLU A 1 -19.68 -57.25 -33.12
CA GLU A 1 -20.49 -56.03 -33.12
C GLU A 1 -19.62 -54.99 -32.44
N GLU A 2 -18.92 -54.26 -33.30
CA GLU A 2 -18.18 -53.04 -32.99
C GLU A 2 -19.24 -51.94 -32.81
N GLU A 3 -19.11 -51.12 -31.77
CA GLU A 3 -19.63 -49.75 -31.81
C GLU A 3 -18.55 -48.83 -31.25
N GLU A 4 -18.13 -47.93 -32.14
CA GLU A 4 -17.18 -46.84 -31.99
C GLU A 4 -17.90 -45.55 -31.57
N ASP A 5 -17.11 -44.61 -31.06
CA ASP A 5 -17.31 -43.15 -31.00
C ASP A 5 -18.39 -42.63 -30.01
N GLU A 6 -18.24 -41.48 -29.34
CA GLU A 6 -17.60 -40.23 -29.73
C GLU A 6 -16.94 -39.57 -28.49
N GLU A 7 -15.65 -39.23 -28.58
CA GLU A 7 -14.98 -38.29 -27.68
C GLU A 7 -15.18 -36.88 -28.24
N GLU A 8 -15.93 -36.02 -27.55
CA GLU A 8 -16.01 -34.59 -27.87
C GLU A 8 -14.84 -33.86 -27.20
N GLU A 9 -13.84 -33.49 -28.00
CA GLU A 9 -12.81 -32.51 -27.64
C GLU A 9 -13.44 -31.11 -27.75
N GLU A 10 -13.59 -30.41 -26.61
CA GLU A 10 -13.93 -28.98 -26.63
C GLU A 10 -12.64 -28.16 -26.81
N GLU A 11 -12.60 -27.38 -27.90
CA GLU A 11 -11.51 -26.47 -28.24
C GLU A 11 -11.47 -25.27 -27.28
N GLU A 12 -10.28 -24.99 -26.73
CA GLU A 12 -10.01 -23.78 -25.95
C GLU A 12 -9.82 -22.59 -26.91
N GLU A 13 -10.75 -21.64 -26.89
CA GLU A 13 -10.58 -20.33 -27.54
C GLU A 13 -9.79 -19.41 -26.60
N GLU A 14 -8.50 -19.25 -26.88
CA GLU A 14 -7.66 -18.19 -26.29
C GLU A 14 -7.95 -16.86 -27.01
N GLU A 15 -8.69 -15.96 -26.37
CA GLU A 15 -8.78 -14.57 -26.81
C GLU A 15 -7.59 -13.78 -26.23
N GLU A 16 -6.59 -13.52 -27.07
CA GLU A 16 -5.53 -12.55 -26.82
C GLU A 16 -6.09 -11.12 -26.97
N GLU A 17 -6.28 -10.41 -25.85
CA GLU A 17 -6.51 -8.96 -25.90
C GLU A 17 -5.15 -8.23 -25.94
N GLU A 18 -4.88 -7.58 -27.07
CA GLU A 18 -3.70 -6.73 -27.27
C GLU A 18 -3.80 -5.44 -26.42
N GLU A 19 -2.79 -5.18 -25.58
CA GLU A 19 -2.63 -3.90 -24.88
C GLU A 19 -2.07 -2.85 -25.84
N GLU A 20 -2.85 -1.81 -26.15
CA GLU A 20 -2.33 -0.60 -26.79
C GLU A 20 -1.70 0.32 -25.72
N GLU A 21 -0.36 0.36 -25.69
CA GLU A 21 0.38 1.37 -24.95
C GLU A 21 0.42 2.67 -25.77
N GLU A 22 -0.34 3.70 -25.33
CA GLU A 22 -0.13 5.06 -25.82
C GLU A 22 1.00 5.72 -25.01
N GLU A 23 2.18 5.78 -25.62
CA GLU A 23 3.28 6.64 -25.20
C GLU A 23 2.96 8.10 -25.57
N GLU A 24 2.56 8.92 -24.59
CA GLU A 24 2.61 10.37 -24.72
C GLU A 24 3.96 10.88 -24.22
N GLU A 25 4.88 11.13 -25.16
CA GLU A 25 5.99 12.05 -24.97
C GLU A 25 5.47 13.48 -25.10
N GLU A 26 5.54 14.28 -24.02
CA GLU A 26 5.48 15.73 -24.14
C GLU A 26 6.67 16.40 -23.44
N GLU A 27 7.25 17.34 -24.18
CA GLU A 27 8.56 17.93 -24.03
C GLU A 27 8.65 18.89 -22.82
N GLU A 28 9.77 18.84 -22.09
CA GLU A 28 10.10 19.84 -21.08
C GLU A 28 10.64 21.10 -21.76
N GLU A 29 9.83 22.16 -21.85
CA GLU A 29 10.33 23.50 -22.15
C GLU A 29 10.93 24.13 -20.88
N GLU A 30 12.26 24.25 -20.85
CA GLU A 30 12.99 25.04 -19.87
C GLU A 30 12.78 26.54 -20.16
N GLU A 31 11.92 27.20 -19.39
CA GLU A 31 11.89 28.66 -19.34
C GLU A 31 12.93 29.17 -18.31
N GLU A 32 14.03 29.71 -18.83
CA GLU A 32 15.00 30.50 -18.05
C GLU A 32 14.34 31.85 -17.65
N GLU A 33 13.91 32.00 -16.40
CA GLU A 33 13.53 33.31 -15.86
C GLU A 33 14.76 34.11 -15.44
N GLU A 34 14.99 35.25 -16.11
CA GLU A 34 16.04 36.21 -15.82
C GLU A 34 15.85 36.87 -14.44
N GLU A 35 16.92 36.90 -13.64
CA GLU A 35 16.96 37.65 -12.37
C GLU A 35 16.99 39.16 -12.63
N GLU A 36 15.86 39.85 -12.46
CA GLU A 36 15.86 41.31 -12.31
C GLU A 36 16.12 41.70 -10.84
N GLU A 37 17.30 42.27 -10.59
CA GLU A 37 17.63 42.95 -9.34
C GLU A 37 16.81 44.26 -9.19
N GLU A 38 15.70 44.21 -8.44
CA GLU A 38 14.99 45.40 -7.99
C GLU A 38 15.60 45.91 -6.66
N GLU A 39 16.41 46.96 -6.78
CA GLU A 39 16.87 47.79 -5.67
C GLU A 39 15.69 48.48 -4.96
N GLY A 40 15.38 48.01 -3.75
CA GLY A 40 15.08 48.86 -2.59
C GLY A 40 13.75 49.62 -2.59
N ASN A 41 12.80 49.12 -1.81
CA ASN A 41 11.94 49.99 -1.02
C ASN A 41 11.61 49.35 0.33
N ASN A 42 12.16 49.91 1.42
CA ASN A 42 11.74 49.60 2.78
C ASN A 42 10.38 50.25 3.05
N SER A 43 9.30 49.67 2.54
CA SER A 43 7.97 49.89 3.10
C SER A 43 7.66 48.71 4.02
N GLU A 44 7.45 49.03 5.29
CA GLU A 44 6.90 48.15 6.32
C GLU A 44 5.46 47.78 5.93
N ASP A 45 5.30 46.91 4.93
CA ASP A 45 4.06 46.19 4.71
C ASP A 45 4.03 45.05 5.73
N GLU A 46 3.52 45.34 6.93
CA GLU A 46 3.03 44.32 7.83
C GLU A 46 1.96 43.52 7.07
N ASP A 47 2.34 42.35 6.55
CA ASP A 47 1.41 41.35 6.05
C ASP A 47 0.32 41.16 7.13
N PRO A 48 -0.93 41.56 6.88
CA PRO A 48 -2.00 41.44 7.87
C PRO A 48 -2.27 39.99 8.27
N ASN A 49 -1.70 39.03 7.53
CA ASN A 49 -1.78 37.61 7.77
C ASN A 49 -0.56 37.03 8.54
N ALA A 50 0.49 37.83 8.80
CA ALA A 50 1.63 37.43 9.64
C ALA A 50 1.22 37.06 11.07
N HIS A 51 0.02 37.49 11.51
CA HIS A 51 -0.54 37.17 12.82
C HIS A 51 -1.15 35.75 12.95
N PHE A 52 -1.20 34.96 11.87
CA PHE A 52 -1.76 33.60 11.91
C PHE A 52 -0.76 32.45 11.77
N ILE A 53 0.54 32.72 11.77
CA ILE A 53 1.53 31.65 11.93
C ILE A 53 1.61 31.28 13.41
N GLN A 54 0.67 30.45 13.86
CA GLN A 54 0.84 29.77 15.13
C GLN A 54 2.13 28.94 15.03
N PRO A 55 3.06 29.05 16.00
CA PRO A 55 4.21 28.16 16.03
C PRO A 55 3.72 26.71 16.03
N PRO A 56 4.43 25.80 15.34
CA PRO A 56 4.02 24.40 15.28
C PRO A 56 3.80 23.88 16.70
N PRO A 57 2.74 23.07 16.92
CA PRO A 57 2.48 22.52 18.24
C PRO A 57 3.71 21.74 18.71
N PRO A 58 4.01 21.75 20.02
CA PRO A 58 5.11 20.99 20.55
C PRO A 58 4.95 19.51 20.19
N PRO A 59 6.05 18.78 19.95
CA PRO A 59 5.97 17.37 19.66
C PRO A 59 5.27 16.63 20.82
N PRO A 60 4.50 15.58 20.51
CA PRO A 60 3.86 14.77 21.54
C PRO A 60 4.91 14.13 22.45
N PRO A 61 4.55 13.84 23.72
CA PRO A 61 5.41 13.06 24.60
C PRO A 61 5.78 11.72 23.94
N GLN A 62 7.07 11.40 23.95
CA GLN A 62 7.57 10.13 23.42
C GLN A 62 7.11 8.96 24.31
N ASP A 63 6.61 7.88 23.69
CA ASP A 63 6.18 6.66 24.39
C ASP A 63 7.00 5.44 23.92
N PRO A 64 7.96 4.97 24.73
CA PRO A 64 8.79 3.83 24.35
C PRO A 64 8.01 2.54 24.09
N LYS A 65 6.82 2.36 24.69
CA LYS A 65 6.02 1.16 24.46
C LYS A 65 5.33 1.20 23.11
N ALA A 66 4.82 2.38 22.73
CA ALA A 66 4.23 2.59 21.41
C ALA A 66 5.28 2.40 20.32
N ASP A 67 6.50 2.94 20.52
CA ASP A 67 7.61 2.79 19.59
C ASP A 67 8.02 1.32 19.40
N LEU A 68 8.09 0.54 20.48
CA LEU A 68 8.38 -0.91 20.38
C LEU A 68 7.29 -1.67 19.62
N ILE A 69 6.01 -1.32 19.84
CA ILE A 69 4.90 -1.91 19.09
C ILE A 69 5.00 -1.53 17.62
N LEU A 70 5.29 -0.27 17.30
CA LEU A 70 5.50 0.19 15.94
C LEU A 70 6.64 -0.57 15.28
N GLN A 71 7.80 -0.69 15.93
CA GLN A 71 8.95 -1.45 15.40
C GLN A 71 8.59 -2.91 15.12
N PHE A 72 7.87 -3.56 16.03
CA PHE A 72 7.41 -4.94 15.82
C PHE A 72 6.42 -5.06 14.65
N CYS A 73 5.45 -4.15 14.57
CA CYS A 73 4.49 -4.10 13.47
C CYS A 73 5.18 -3.84 12.13
N LEU A 74 6.20 -2.98 12.10
CA LEU A 74 7.00 -2.69 10.92
C LEU A 74 7.82 -3.90 10.50
N PHE A 75 8.46 -4.59 11.43
CA PHE A 75 9.18 -5.83 11.15
C PHE A 75 8.27 -6.84 10.43
N MET A 76 7.06 -7.05 10.92
CA MET A 76 6.08 -7.93 10.27
C MET A 76 5.60 -7.40 8.91
N ALA A 77 5.44 -6.08 8.77
CA ALA A 77 4.92 -5.44 7.57
C ALA A 77 5.92 -5.43 6.40
N THR A 78 7.22 -5.39 6.70
CA THR A 78 8.30 -5.28 5.71
C THR A 78 9.15 -6.54 5.59
N GLU A 79 8.78 -7.62 6.28
CA GLU A 79 9.43 -8.93 6.22
C GLU A 79 9.57 -9.42 4.77
N ASP A 80 10.74 -9.94 4.42
CA ASP A 80 10.99 -10.52 3.10
C ASP A 80 10.53 -11.98 3.02
N PHE A 81 10.12 -12.41 1.83
CA PHE A 81 9.76 -13.80 1.60
C PHE A 81 11.02 -14.67 1.60
N ALA A 82 11.00 -15.76 2.37
CA ALA A 82 12.03 -16.78 2.31
C ALA A 82 11.75 -17.66 1.09
N ASP A 83 12.73 -17.76 0.19
CA ASP A 83 12.65 -18.58 -1.04
C ASP A 83 11.43 -18.25 -1.92
N GLY A 84 10.98 -16.99 -1.91
CA GLY A 84 9.82 -16.53 -2.67
C GLY A 84 8.46 -17.01 -2.12
N ASN A 85 8.41 -17.64 -0.95
CA ASN A 85 7.19 -18.16 -0.36
C ASN A 85 6.53 -17.12 0.56
N SER A 86 5.37 -16.60 0.17
CA SER A 86 4.63 -15.60 0.97
C SER A 86 4.29 -16.07 2.39
N LYS A 87 4.04 -17.38 2.55
CA LYS A 87 3.68 -18.00 3.84
C LYS A 87 4.84 -18.06 4.84
N SER A 88 6.06 -17.74 4.42
CA SER A 88 7.19 -17.64 5.34
C SER A 88 7.10 -16.43 6.26
N THR A 89 6.34 -15.39 5.86
CA THR A 89 6.21 -14.17 6.64
C THR A 89 5.12 -14.31 7.68
N MET A 90 5.38 -13.71 8.85
CA MET A 90 4.48 -13.82 9.99
C MET A 90 3.12 -13.18 9.72
N LEU A 91 3.11 -12.04 9.01
CA LEU A 91 1.89 -11.29 8.74
C LEU A 91 0.97 -12.00 7.73
N VAL A 92 1.54 -12.59 6.67
CA VAL A 92 0.78 -13.38 5.69
C VAL A 92 0.27 -14.68 6.31
N TYR A 93 1.11 -15.36 7.09
CA TYR A 93 0.68 -16.56 7.80
C TYR A 93 -0.49 -16.25 8.75
N PHE A 94 -0.38 -15.19 9.54
CA PHE A 94 -1.44 -14.76 10.45
C PHE A 94 -2.73 -14.40 9.70
N SER A 95 -2.66 -13.64 8.61
CA SER A 95 -3.86 -13.26 7.85
C SER A 95 -4.61 -14.47 7.30
N ALA A 96 -3.90 -15.52 6.87
CA ALA A 96 -4.51 -16.77 6.41
C ALA A 96 -5.32 -17.45 7.52
N THR A 97 -4.84 -17.43 8.78
CA THR A 97 -5.60 -17.98 9.91
C THR A 97 -6.87 -17.19 10.22
N CYS A 98 -6.89 -15.88 9.94
CA CYS A 98 -8.08 -15.05 10.04
C CYS A 98 -9.13 -15.36 8.95
N GLY A 99 -8.76 -16.15 7.93
CA GLY A 99 -9.68 -16.69 6.93
C GLY A 99 -10.58 -17.81 7.44
N LEU A 100 -10.43 -18.26 8.69
CA LEU A 100 -11.25 -19.31 9.29
C LEU A 100 -12.47 -18.72 10.01
N THR A 101 -13.60 -19.43 9.97
CA THR A 101 -14.84 -18.99 10.64
C THR A 101 -14.73 -19.10 12.17
N SER A 102 -15.15 -18.08 12.90
CA SER A 102 -15.21 -18.11 14.37
C SER A 102 -16.47 -18.85 14.86
N PRO A 103 -16.42 -19.60 16.00
CA PRO A 103 -15.30 -19.76 16.93
C PRO A 103 -14.47 -21.04 16.74
N MET A 104 -14.95 -22.01 15.94
CA MET A 104 -14.32 -23.33 15.83
C MET A 104 -13.39 -23.50 14.63
N GLY A 105 -13.37 -22.55 13.68
CA GLY A 105 -12.56 -22.65 12.46
C GLY A 105 -12.93 -23.83 11.56
N ALA A 106 -14.20 -24.25 11.59
CA ALA A 106 -14.66 -25.44 10.86
C ALA A 106 -14.72 -25.21 9.34
N ASP A 107 -14.96 -23.96 8.95
CA ASP A 107 -15.13 -23.55 7.55
C ASP A 107 -14.23 -22.33 7.24
N PHE A 108 -14.06 -22.05 5.95
CA PHE A 108 -13.41 -20.83 5.46
C PHE A 108 -14.41 -19.68 5.31
N LEU A 109 -13.94 -18.46 5.52
CA LEU A 109 -14.70 -17.25 5.21
C LEU A 109 -14.99 -17.18 3.71
N ARG A 110 -16.17 -16.64 3.37
CA ARG A 110 -16.50 -16.37 1.97
C ARG A 110 -15.56 -15.33 1.38
N PRO A 111 -15.30 -15.34 0.06
CA PRO A 111 -14.42 -14.38 -0.59
C PRO A 111 -14.76 -12.92 -0.25
N ALA A 112 -16.04 -12.55 -0.22
CA ALA A 112 -16.48 -11.20 0.15
C ALA A 112 -16.08 -10.77 1.58
N GLN A 113 -16.10 -11.70 2.53
CA GLN A 113 -15.74 -11.42 3.92
C GLN A 113 -14.22 -11.35 4.09
N PHE A 114 -13.50 -12.29 3.48
CA PHE A 114 -12.04 -12.32 3.57
C PHE A 114 -11.39 -11.14 2.84
N THR A 115 -11.92 -10.73 1.67
CA THR A 115 -11.46 -9.52 0.96
C THR A 115 -11.70 -8.24 1.76
N SER A 116 -12.81 -8.14 2.50
CA SER A 116 -13.06 -7.03 3.42
C SER A 116 -12.03 -7.00 4.55
N PHE A 117 -11.69 -8.16 5.10
CA PHE A 117 -10.61 -8.29 6.09
C PHE A 117 -9.24 -7.89 5.51
N LEU A 118 -8.89 -8.40 4.33
CA LEU A 118 -7.66 -8.03 3.62
C LEU A 118 -7.58 -6.53 3.35
N SER A 119 -8.68 -5.88 2.95
CA SER A 119 -8.70 -4.43 2.72
C SER A 119 -8.32 -3.63 3.98
N SER A 120 -8.73 -4.11 5.15
CA SER A 120 -8.37 -3.51 6.43
C SER A 120 -6.89 -3.72 6.76
N LEU A 121 -6.35 -4.92 6.50
CA LEU A 121 -4.92 -5.18 6.63
C LEU A 121 -4.08 -4.33 5.67
N ILE A 122 -4.46 -4.24 4.39
CA ILE A 122 -3.80 -3.39 3.39
C ILE A 122 -3.74 -1.94 3.89
N TYR A 123 -4.86 -1.41 4.38
CA TYR A 123 -4.92 -0.06 4.91
C TYR A 123 -3.99 0.14 6.10
N CYS A 124 -4.08 -0.72 7.12
CA CYS A 124 -3.25 -0.63 8.32
C CYS A 124 -1.76 -0.77 8.00
N THR A 125 -1.38 -1.74 7.16
CA THR A 125 0.02 -1.97 6.76
C THR A 125 0.58 -0.77 5.99
N ARG A 126 -0.21 -0.16 5.10
CA ARG A 126 0.20 1.08 4.42
C ARG A 126 0.46 2.22 5.40
N LEU A 127 -0.42 2.42 6.39
CA LEU A 127 -0.22 3.44 7.42
C LEU A 127 1.05 3.19 8.23
N LEU A 128 1.30 1.95 8.64
CA LEU A 128 2.50 1.57 9.39
C LEU A 128 3.76 1.90 8.59
N ILE A 129 3.84 1.43 7.33
CA ILE A 129 5.00 1.70 6.47
C ILE A 129 5.17 3.22 6.26
N MET A 130 4.09 3.96 6.00
CA MET A 130 4.17 5.42 5.87
C MET A 130 4.67 6.12 7.14
N GLU A 131 4.26 5.67 8.32
CA GLU A 131 4.79 6.21 9.59
C GLU A 131 6.29 5.90 9.73
N SER A 132 6.78 4.76 9.25
CA SER A 132 8.21 4.45 9.31
C SER A 132 9.08 5.34 8.42
N VAL A 133 8.53 5.79 7.29
CA VAL A 133 9.28 6.49 6.25
C VAL A 133 9.10 8.00 6.33
N LEU A 134 7.90 8.46 6.68
CA LEU A 134 7.55 9.88 6.76
C LEU A 134 6.82 10.20 8.09
N PRO A 135 7.40 9.87 9.24
CA PRO A 135 6.74 10.09 10.52
C PRO A 135 6.51 11.59 10.75
N ARG A 136 5.35 11.93 11.30
CA ARG A 136 5.00 13.33 11.57
C ARG A 136 5.91 13.94 12.64
N PHE A 137 6.33 13.13 13.61
CA PHE A 137 7.21 13.45 14.73
C PHE A 137 8.26 12.34 14.86
N SER A 138 9.43 12.61 15.45
CA SER A 138 10.42 11.54 15.64
C SER A 138 9.91 10.46 16.61
N HIS A 139 10.36 9.23 16.39
CA HIS A 139 10.27 8.11 17.32
C HIS A 139 11.67 7.82 17.86
N ASP A 140 12.04 8.51 18.93
CA ASP A 140 13.42 8.57 19.42
C ASP A 140 13.92 7.19 19.91
N TYR A 141 13.03 6.34 20.44
CA TYR A 141 13.42 5.04 21.00
C TYR A 141 13.74 3.98 19.95
N ILE A 142 13.25 4.15 18.72
CA ILE A 142 13.49 3.24 17.58
C ILE A 142 14.31 3.90 16.47
N GLY A 143 14.75 5.14 16.68
CA GLY A 143 15.66 5.85 15.78
C GLY A 143 15.02 6.37 14.50
N LEU A 144 13.69 6.54 14.47
CA LEU A 144 13.02 7.15 13.32
C LEU A 144 13.01 8.67 13.48
N LEU A 145 13.63 9.35 12.53
CA LEU A 145 13.67 10.81 12.49
C LEU A 145 12.37 11.34 11.91
N GLN A 146 11.97 12.52 12.36
CA GLN A 146 10.87 13.26 11.77
C GLN A 146 11.07 13.44 10.25
N ARG A 147 9.98 13.34 9.48
CA ARG A 147 10.01 13.54 8.03
C ARG A 147 10.68 14.86 7.63
N PRO A 148 11.46 14.89 6.54
CA PRO A 148 12.03 16.13 6.03
C PRO A 148 10.94 17.07 5.48
N GLN A 149 11.30 18.33 5.26
CA GLN A 149 10.40 19.33 4.68
C GLN A 149 10.21 19.16 3.16
N TYR A 150 11.20 18.57 2.49
CA TYR A 150 11.22 18.38 1.03
C TYR A 150 11.68 16.94 0.70
N GLY A 151 11.44 16.49 -0.54
CA GLY A 151 11.89 15.18 -1.03
C GLY A 151 11.11 14.00 -0.46
N GLN A 152 9.95 14.21 0.18
CA GLN A 152 9.18 13.13 0.79
C GLN A 152 8.70 12.09 -0.24
N LEU A 153 8.38 12.54 -1.46
CA LEU A 153 7.90 11.68 -2.53
C LEU A 153 8.96 10.65 -2.93
N ASP A 154 10.22 11.06 -3.04
CA ASP A 154 11.32 10.16 -3.43
C ASP A 154 11.56 9.09 -2.37
N ILE A 155 11.59 9.51 -1.09
CA ILE A 155 11.74 8.60 0.06
C ILE A 155 10.56 7.61 0.09
N LEU A 156 9.34 8.07 -0.13
CA LEU A 156 8.16 7.19 -0.20
C LEU A 156 8.21 6.25 -1.40
N ASN A 157 8.64 6.74 -2.57
CA ASN A 157 8.72 5.94 -3.79
C ASN A 157 9.73 4.80 -3.67
N ASP A 158 10.84 5.01 -2.96
CA ASP A 158 11.84 3.99 -2.72
C ASP A 158 11.26 2.78 -1.96
N ILE A 159 10.52 3.01 -0.86
CA ILE A 159 9.86 1.92 -0.15
C ILE A 159 8.66 1.37 -0.93
N ARG A 160 7.91 2.23 -1.64
CA ARG A 160 6.68 1.84 -2.33
C ARG A 160 6.95 0.80 -3.41
N LYS A 161 7.95 1.05 -4.25
CA LYS A 161 8.35 0.14 -5.35
C LYS A 161 8.77 -1.23 -4.83
N ASN A 162 9.40 -1.28 -3.67
CA ASN A 162 9.96 -2.52 -3.12
C ASN A 162 8.98 -3.31 -2.24
N LYS A 163 8.06 -2.62 -1.54
CA LYS A 163 7.26 -3.25 -0.47
C LYS A 163 5.76 -2.97 -0.53
N MET A 164 5.26 -2.00 -1.31
CA MET A 164 3.84 -1.60 -1.24
C MET A 164 3.03 -1.82 -2.52
N CYS A 165 3.70 -2.19 -3.61
CA CYS A 165 3.07 -2.47 -4.90
C CYS A 165 2.68 -3.94 -5.03
N ASP A 166 1.74 -4.21 -5.93
CA ASP A 166 1.42 -5.57 -6.36
C ASP A 166 2.64 -6.23 -7.00
N GLY A 167 2.74 -7.56 -6.91
CA GLY A 167 3.88 -8.33 -7.40
C GLY A 167 5.18 -8.18 -6.58
N THR A 168 5.19 -7.36 -5.53
CA THR A 168 6.34 -7.28 -4.61
C THR A 168 6.41 -8.53 -3.72
N LEU A 169 7.62 -9.02 -3.42
CA LEU A 169 7.85 -10.12 -2.48
C LEU A 169 7.74 -9.63 -1.02
N SER A 170 6.59 -9.03 -0.69
CA SER A 170 6.29 -8.45 0.61
C SER A 170 4.89 -8.86 1.07
N PRO A 171 4.61 -8.81 2.38
CA PRO A 171 3.28 -9.07 2.92
C PRO A 171 2.18 -8.20 2.30
N LEU A 172 2.49 -6.93 2.02
CA LEU A 172 1.52 -6.02 1.44
C LEU A 172 1.26 -6.33 -0.04
N GLY A 173 2.29 -6.71 -0.80
CA GLY A 173 2.15 -7.19 -2.18
C GLY A 173 1.19 -8.39 -2.23
N GLU A 174 1.45 -9.42 -1.43
CA GLU A 174 0.59 -10.61 -1.32
C GLU A 174 -0.85 -10.27 -0.95
N PHE A 175 -1.07 -9.34 -0.01
CA PHE A 175 -2.44 -8.94 0.36
C PHE A 175 -3.19 -8.29 -0.79
N ILE A 176 -2.51 -7.50 -1.62
CA ILE A 176 -3.10 -6.91 -2.82
C ILE A 176 -3.45 -8.01 -3.82
N SER A 177 -2.53 -8.94 -4.09
CA SER A 177 -2.77 -10.05 -5.01
C SER A 177 -3.92 -10.95 -4.53
N LEU A 178 -3.98 -11.27 -3.23
CA LEU A 178 -5.07 -12.05 -2.63
C LEU A 178 -6.41 -11.30 -2.67
N ALA A 179 -6.40 -9.98 -2.49
CA ALA A 179 -7.62 -9.18 -2.59
C ALA A 179 -8.15 -9.14 -4.02
N ALA A 180 -7.27 -9.02 -5.02
CA ALA A 180 -7.62 -9.10 -6.44
C ALA A 180 -8.20 -10.48 -6.79
N TYR A 181 -7.54 -11.56 -6.35
CA TYR A 181 -8.04 -12.93 -6.52
C TYR A 181 -9.39 -13.16 -5.82
N GLY A 182 -9.56 -12.71 -4.59
CA GLY A 182 -10.83 -12.84 -3.88
C GLY A 182 -11.96 -12.05 -4.55
N GLN A 183 -11.63 -10.93 -5.21
CA GLN A 183 -12.60 -10.13 -5.96
C GLN A 183 -13.03 -10.80 -7.27
N SER A 184 -12.12 -11.46 -7.99
CA SER A 184 -12.47 -12.26 -9.17
C SER A 184 -13.35 -13.44 -8.78
N LEU A 185 -13.01 -14.16 -7.71
CA LEU A 185 -13.81 -15.27 -7.20
C LEU A 185 -15.20 -14.83 -6.72
N ARG A 186 -15.32 -13.65 -6.11
CA ARG A 186 -16.62 -13.10 -5.72
C ARG A 186 -17.54 -12.85 -6.92
N ARG A 187 -16.97 -12.48 -8.09
CA ARG A 187 -17.75 -12.25 -9.31
C ARG A 187 -18.30 -13.56 -9.88
N SER A 188 -17.57 -14.67 -9.76
CA SER A 188 -18.04 -15.98 -10.20
C SER A 188 -19.11 -16.61 -9.29
N GLU A 189 -19.20 -16.20 -8.01
CA GLU A 189 -20.19 -16.74 -7.06
C GLU A 189 -21.63 -16.22 -7.26
N GLY A 190 -21.86 -15.24 -8.15
CA GLY A 190 -23.17 -14.65 -8.42
C GLY A 190 -23.65 -13.65 -7.34
N PRO A 191 -24.71 -12.85 -7.61
CA PRO A 191 -25.15 -11.79 -6.71
C PRO A 191 -25.71 -12.35 -5.39
N THR A 192 -25.14 -11.91 -4.26
CA THR A 192 -25.65 -12.24 -2.92
C THR A 192 -26.73 -11.23 -2.53
N ILE A 193 -28.01 -11.58 -2.70
CA ILE A 193 -29.11 -10.75 -2.18
C ILE A 193 -29.20 -10.98 -0.68
N GLN A 194 -28.84 -9.96 0.12
CA GLN A 194 -29.10 -9.96 1.56
C GLN A 194 -30.54 -9.47 1.78
N PHE A 195 -31.42 -10.36 2.26
CA PHE A 195 -32.80 -10.05 2.65
C PHE A 195 -32.88 -9.62 4.12
#